data_AF-A0A650GDD6-F1
#
_entry.id   AF-A0A650GDD6-F1
#
_cell.length_a   1.000
_cell.length_b   1.000
_cell.length_c   1.000
_cell.angle_alpha   90.00
_cell.angle_beta   90.00
_cell.angle_gamma   90.00
#
_symmetry.space_group_name_H-M   'P 1'
#
loop_
_entity.id
_entity.type
_entity.pdbx_description
1 polymer ?
#
loop_
_entity_poly.entity_id
_entity_poly.type
_entity_poly.pdbx_seq_one_letter_code
_entity_poly.pdbx_strand_id
1 'polypeptide(L)'
;MIGANPIGYLDWQLEQVAGSFDTYDPRALEDYRSAFANAEVRSVMFDDYRAAMGVDLDHERNDREDGHKVRRPVLYLGNGPQAAGESWTSWADSVVAEQVDGSHMLPETAPEVVTRHLITFLRSNATCDGAAHI
;
A
#
# COMPACT_ATOMS: atom_id res chain seq x y z
N MET A 1 -25.84 7.77 -2.13
CA MET A 1 -24.72 8.46 -2.80
C MET A 1 -23.76 8.98 -1.75
N ILE A 2 -22.45 8.75 -1.91
CA ILE A 2 -21.39 9.17 -0.97
C ILE A 2 -21.49 10.67 -0.64
N GLY A 3 -21.92 11.51 -1.60
CA GLY A 3 -22.08 12.95 -1.39
C GLY A 3 -23.12 13.35 -0.32
N ALA A 4 -24.07 12.48 0.05
CA ALA A 4 -25.07 12.80 1.07
C ALA A 4 -24.55 12.64 2.51
N ASN A 5 -23.57 11.77 2.73
CA ASN A 5 -22.91 11.58 4.02
C ASN A 5 -21.48 11.04 3.78
N PRO A 6 -20.53 11.91 3.38
CA PRO A 6 -19.18 11.47 3.05
C PRO A 6 -18.44 10.88 4.25
N ILE A 7 -18.63 11.45 5.45
CA ILE A 7 -17.98 10.95 6.66
C ILE A 7 -18.55 9.60 7.08
N GLY A 8 -19.87 9.41 7.05
CA GLY A 8 -20.46 8.10 7.33
C GLY A 8 -20.01 7.02 6.35
N TYR A 9 -19.78 7.37 5.08
CA TYR A 9 -19.21 6.45 4.10
C TYR A 9 -17.74 6.11 4.41
N LEU A 10 -16.91 7.12 4.70
CA LEU A 10 -15.51 6.91 5.08
C LEU A 10 -15.41 6.01 6.32
N ASP A 11 -16.18 6.35 7.36
CA ASP A 11 -16.20 5.63 8.62
C ASP A 11 -16.56 4.15 8.39
N TRP A 12 -17.66 3.88 7.68
CA TRP A 12 -18.01 2.51 7.31
C TRP A 12 -16.85 1.80 6.58
N GLN A 13 -16.20 2.45 5.62
CA GLN A 13 -15.08 1.85 4.87
C GLN A 13 -13.88 1.54 5.77
N LEU A 14 -13.45 2.48 6.63
CA LEU A 14 -12.33 2.30 7.55
C LEU A 14 -12.56 1.12 8.49
N GLU A 15 -13.79 0.97 9.00
CA GLU A 15 -14.16 -0.18 9.82
C GLU A 15 -14.05 -1.50 9.05
N GLN A 16 -14.51 -1.56 7.80
CA GLN A 16 -14.41 -2.77 6.99
C GLN A 16 -12.96 -3.17 6.70
N VAL A 17 -12.07 -2.21 6.43
CA VAL A 17 -10.69 -2.51 6.02
C VAL A 17 -9.76 -2.76 7.21
N ALA A 18 -10.02 -2.15 8.38
CA ALA A 18 -9.26 -2.40 9.60
C ALA A 18 -9.85 -3.53 10.47
N GLY A 19 -11.13 -3.85 10.31
CA GLY A 19 -11.89 -4.77 11.15
C GLY A 19 -12.46 -4.14 12.43
N SER A 20 -11.82 -3.09 12.97
CA SER A 20 -12.34 -2.28 14.08
C SER A 20 -11.82 -0.86 14.05
N PHE A 21 -12.64 0.10 14.46
CA PHE A 21 -12.22 1.50 14.66
C PHE A 21 -11.19 1.69 15.77
N ASP A 22 -11.21 0.83 16.77
CA ASP A 22 -10.30 0.92 17.94
C ASP A 22 -8.84 0.69 17.54
N THR A 23 -8.59 0.21 16.33
CA THR A 23 -7.24 0.07 15.76
C THR A 23 -6.58 1.42 15.48
N TYR A 24 -7.35 2.45 15.14
CA TYR A 24 -6.80 3.72 14.72
C TYR A 24 -6.50 4.64 15.91
N ASP A 25 -5.38 5.38 15.82
CA ASP A 25 -5.17 6.53 16.70
C ASP A 25 -6.29 7.56 16.45
N PRO A 26 -6.95 8.11 17.50
CA PRO A 26 -8.01 9.09 17.33
C PRO A 26 -7.61 10.32 16.49
N ARG A 27 -6.32 10.71 16.53
CA ARG A 27 -5.77 11.80 15.71
C ARG A 27 -5.74 11.43 14.23
N ALA A 28 -5.35 10.19 13.92
CA ALA A 28 -5.37 9.70 12.54
C ALA A 28 -6.79 9.64 11.98
N LEU A 29 -7.77 9.22 12.79
CA LEU A 29 -9.19 9.26 12.38
C LEU A 29 -9.66 10.69 12.08
N GLU A 30 -9.26 11.66 12.89
CA GLU A 30 -9.57 13.08 12.62
C GLU A 30 -8.94 13.55 11.31
N ASP A 31 -7.69 13.19 11.05
CA ASP A 31 -6.99 13.53 9.80
C ASP A 31 -7.69 12.90 8.57
N TYR A 32 -8.04 11.60 8.63
CA TYR A 32 -8.76 10.92 7.55
C TYR A 32 -10.12 11.59 7.29
N ARG A 33 -10.88 11.90 8.35
CA ARG A 33 -12.19 12.55 8.24
C ARG A 33 -12.07 13.97 7.69
N SER A 34 -11.10 14.74 8.17
CA SER A 34 -10.85 16.12 7.72
C SER A 34 -10.50 16.15 6.23
N ALA A 35 -9.58 15.28 5.79
CA ALA A 35 -9.21 15.14 4.38
C ALA A 35 -10.42 14.72 3.53
N PHE A 36 -11.16 13.69 3.95
CA PHE A 36 -12.30 13.19 3.17
C PHE A 36 -13.52 14.12 3.20
N ALA A 37 -13.64 15.02 4.18
CA ALA A 37 -14.67 16.07 4.21
C ALA A 37 -14.50 17.06 3.05
N ASN A 38 -13.27 17.26 2.55
CA ASN A 38 -12.98 18.11 1.41
C ASN A 38 -13.48 17.47 0.10
N ALA A 39 -14.39 18.16 -0.60
CA ALA A 39 -14.96 17.68 -1.85
C ALA A 39 -13.95 17.57 -3.00
N GLU A 40 -12.93 18.45 -3.03
CA GLU A 40 -11.86 18.40 -4.01
C GLU A 40 -11.00 17.15 -3.82
N VAL A 41 -10.63 16.85 -2.56
CA VAL A 41 -9.90 15.62 -2.21
C VAL A 41 -10.69 14.38 -2.65
N ARG A 42 -12.00 14.31 -2.36
CA ARG A 42 -12.82 13.19 -2.83
C ARG A 42 -12.89 13.09 -4.35
N SER A 43 -12.98 14.21 -5.06
CA SER A 43 -12.98 14.22 -6.53
C SER A 43 -11.70 13.59 -7.06
N VAL A 44 -10.55 14.01 -6.54
CA VAL A 44 -9.24 13.49 -6.95
C VAL A 44 -9.08 12.01 -6.56
N MET A 45 -9.54 11.59 -5.38
CA MET A 45 -9.58 10.17 -5.01
C MET A 45 -10.41 9.34 -6.00
N PHE A 46 -11.54 9.84 -6.49
CA PHE A 46 -12.30 9.13 -7.51
C PHE A 46 -11.63 9.14 -8.88
N ASP A 47 -10.86 10.17 -9.20
CA ASP A 47 -10.04 10.19 -10.42
C ASP A 47 -8.90 9.18 -10.36
N ASP A 48 -8.32 8.90 -9.19
CA ASP A 48 -7.38 7.79 -8.95
C ASP A 48 -8.03 6.44 -9.32
N TYR A 49 -9.22 6.14 -8.80
CA TYR A 49 -9.95 4.93 -9.19
C TYR A 49 -10.29 4.87 -10.70
N ARG A 50 -10.50 6.02 -11.37
CA ARG A 50 -10.70 6.06 -12.83
C ARG A 50 -9.41 5.80 -13.59
N ALA A 51 -8.29 6.33 -13.11
CA ALA A 51 -6.97 6.10 -13.69
C ALA A 51 -6.57 4.61 -13.58
N ALA A 52 -6.83 4.00 -12.41
CA ALA A 52 -6.59 2.58 -12.16
C ALA A 52 -7.38 1.64 -13.09
N MET A 53 -8.54 2.08 -13.58
CA MET A 53 -9.36 1.35 -14.55
C MET A 53 -9.15 1.80 -16.00
N GLY A 54 -8.13 2.63 -16.25
CA GLY A 54 -7.83 3.22 -17.55
C GLY A 54 -6.34 3.27 -17.80
N VAL A 55 -5.76 4.47 -17.67
CA VAL A 55 -4.37 4.75 -18.07
C VAL A 55 -3.34 3.88 -17.34
N ASP A 56 -3.59 3.50 -16.08
CA ASP A 56 -2.64 2.67 -15.33
C ASP A 56 -2.56 1.25 -15.90
N LEU A 57 -3.68 0.69 -16.37
CA LEU A 57 -3.68 -0.62 -17.07
C LEU A 57 -2.93 -0.56 -18.41
N ASP A 58 -2.97 0.58 -19.09
CA ASP A 58 -2.20 0.78 -20.32
C ASP A 58 -0.70 0.84 -20.02
N HIS A 59 -0.29 1.54 -18.96
CA HIS A 59 1.10 1.56 -18.51
C HIS A 59 1.59 0.17 -18.08
N GLU A 60 0.81 -0.54 -17.25
CA GLU A 60 1.12 -1.90 -16.82
C GLU A 60 1.27 -2.87 -18.00
N ARG A 61 0.37 -2.76 -19.00
CA ARG A 61 0.45 -3.59 -20.21
C ARG A 61 1.71 -3.30 -21.01
N ASN A 62 2.03 -2.02 -21.22
CA ASN A 62 3.23 -1.63 -21.98
C ASN A 62 4.50 -2.11 -21.27
N ASP A 63 4.61 -1.94 -19.95
CA ASP A 63 5.76 -2.44 -19.19
C ASP A 63 5.89 -3.97 -19.28
N ARG A 64 4.77 -4.70 -19.31
CA ARG A 64 4.79 -6.16 -19.53
C ARG A 64 5.25 -6.54 -20.93
N GLU A 65 4.76 -5.85 -21.96
CA GLU A 65 5.14 -6.10 -23.35
C GLU A 65 6.63 -5.81 -23.59
N ASP A 66 7.14 -4.74 -22.97
CA ASP A 66 8.55 -4.35 -23.04
C ASP A 66 9.47 -5.17 -22.10
N GLY A 67 8.89 -6.01 -21.24
CA GLY A 67 9.63 -6.80 -20.25
C GLY A 67 10.27 -5.96 -19.15
N HIS A 68 9.73 -4.77 -18.87
CA HIS A 68 10.18 -3.91 -17.78
C HIS A 68 9.83 -4.51 -16.42
N LYS A 69 10.86 -4.66 -15.59
CA LYS A 69 10.73 -5.14 -14.21
C LYS A 69 11.37 -4.17 -13.23
N VAL A 70 10.86 -4.19 -11.99
CA VAL A 70 11.51 -3.53 -10.85
C VAL A 70 12.87 -4.19 -10.63
N ARG A 71 13.94 -3.41 -10.83
CA ARG A 71 15.33 -3.90 -10.75
C ARG A 71 15.89 -3.96 -9.33
N ARG A 72 15.19 -3.33 -8.37
CA ARG A 72 15.59 -3.34 -6.96
C ARG A 72 14.86 -4.48 -6.24
N PRO A 73 15.43 -5.00 -5.14
CA PRO A 73 14.71 -5.93 -4.28
C PRO A 73 13.35 -5.37 -3.86
N VAL A 74 12.33 -6.22 -3.83
CA VAL A 74 10.96 -5.89 -3.42
C VAL A 74 10.61 -6.66 -2.15
N LEU A 75 10.05 -5.96 -1.17
CA LEU A 75 9.39 -6.56 -0.02
C LEU A 75 7.88 -6.43 -0.22
N TYR A 76 7.17 -7.56 -0.19
CA TYR A 76 5.72 -7.59 -0.16
C TYR A 76 5.25 -8.12 1.18
N LEU A 77 4.45 -7.31 1.89
CA LEU A 77 3.79 -7.69 3.14
C LEU A 77 2.29 -7.78 2.84
N GLY A 78 1.70 -8.94 3.05
CA GLY A 78 0.29 -9.17 2.78
C GLY A 78 -0.38 -10.00 3.86
N ASN A 79 -1.72 -9.98 3.86
CA ASN A 79 -2.54 -10.90 4.64
C ASN A 79 -3.24 -11.91 3.71
N GLY A 80 -3.58 -13.08 4.26
CA GLY A 80 -4.32 -14.10 3.53
C GLY A 80 -3.60 -14.72 2.33
N PRO A 81 -4.31 -15.36 1.39
CA PRO A 81 -3.73 -16.13 0.28
C PRO A 81 -2.81 -15.32 -0.65
N GLN A 82 -2.99 -14.00 -0.69
CA GLN A 82 -2.18 -13.09 -1.50
C GLN A 82 -0.79 -12.84 -0.90
N ALA A 83 -0.58 -13.16 0.39
CA ALA A 83 0.68 -12.99 1.12
C ALA A 83 1.87 -13.74 0.51
N ALA A 84 1.62 -14.79 -0.29
CA ALA A 84 2.66 -15.53 -0.99
C ALA A 84 3.40 -14.69 -2.06
N GLY A 85 2.88 -13.50 -2.41
CA GLY A 85 3.55 -12.57 -3.32
C GLY A 85 3.71 -13.11 -4.75
N GLU A 86 3.01 -14.19 -5.10
CA GLU A 86 3.14 -14.86 -6.41
C GLU A 86 2.91 -13.88 -7.57
N SER A 87 1.98 -12.93 -7.40
CA SER A 87 1.71 -11.87 -8.38
C SER A 87 2.93 -10.96 -8.65
N TRP A 88 3.79 -10.74 -7.65
CA TRP A 88 4.96 -9.87 -7.76
C TRP A 88 6.13 -10.48 -8.50
N THR A 89 6.22 -11.81 -8.58
CA THR A 89 7.31 -12.50 -9.30
C THR A 89 7.30 -12.21 -10.81
N SER A 90 6.14 -11.81 -11.35
CA SER A 90 6.02 -11.34 -12.73
C SER A 90 6.61 -9.93 -12.96
N TRP A 91 6.71 -9.12 -11.89
CA TRP A 91 7.08 -7.70 -11.94
C TRP A 91 8.48 -7.40 -11.41
N ALA A 92 9.10 -8.32 -10.69
CA ALA A 92 10.43 -8.16 -10.12
C ALA A 92 11.16 -9.51 -10.05
N ASP A 93 12.48 -9.49 -10.21
CA ASP A 93 13.30 -10.71 -10.14
C ASP A 93 13.71 -11.08 -8.71
N SER A 94 13.63 -10.13 -7.77
CA SER A 94 13.96 -10.33 -6.36
C SER A 94 12.78 -9.87 -5.50
N VAL A 95 11.99 -10.83 -5.03
CA VAL A 95 10.82 -10.62 -4.18
C VAL A 95 11.00 -11.38 -2.88
N VAL A 96 10.88 -10.67 -1.77
CA VAL A 96 10.68 -11.25 -0.44
C VAL A 96 9.22 -11.02 -0.09
N ALA A 97 8.46 -12.10 0.11
CA ALA A 97 7.05 -12.02 0.46
C ALA A 97 6.86 -12.60 1.86
N GLU A 98 6.18 -11.85 2.73
CA GLU A 98 5.94 -12.24 4.12
C GLU A 98 4.47 -12.06 4.46
N GLN A 99 3.91 -13.06 5.15
CA GLN A 99 2.56 -12.97 5.69
C GLN A 99 2.59 -12.24 7.03
N VAL A 100 1.76 -11.22 7.15
CA VAL A 100 1.56 -10.48 8.39
C VAL A 100 0.13 -10.68 8.86
N ASP A 101 -0.03 -11.16 10.09
CA ASP A 101 -1.33 -11.26 10.74
C ASP A 101 -1.82 -9.84 11.08
N GLY A 102 -2.74 -9.35 10.27
CA GLY A 102 -3.31 -8.02 10.36
C GLY A 102 -4.43 -7.82 9.35
N SER A 103 -5.04 -6.63 9.38
CA SER A 103 -6.09 -6.25 8.44
C SER A 103 -5.49 -5.74 7.12
N HIS A 104 -6.32 -5.21 6.23
CA HIS A 104 -5.82 -4.48 5.05
C HIS A 104 -4.98 -3.27 5.46
N MET A 105 -5.26 -2.69 6.64
CA MET A 105 -4.50 -1.58 7.23
C MET A 105 -3.33 -2.12 8.07
N LEU A 106 -2.40 -2.83 7.44
CA LEU A 106 -1.22 -3.40 8.13
C LEU A 106 -0.43 -2.37 8.96
N PRO A 107 -0.19 -1.12 8.50
CA PRO A 107 0.49 -0.12 9.31
C PRO A 107 -0.25 0.27 10.61
N GLU A 108 -1.58 0.17 10.63
CA GLU A 108 -2.41 0.48 11.80
C GLU A 108 -2.59 -0.76 12.70
N THR A 109 -2.80 -1.93 12.11
CA THR A 109 -3.09 -3.18 12.85
C THR A 109 -1.87 -3.96 13.32
N ALA A 110 -0.72 -3.84 12.65
CA ALA A 110 0.49 -4.58 12.98
C ALA A 110 1.77 -3.70 12.85
N PRO A 111 1.80 -2.47 13.39
CA PRO A 111 2.88 -1.51 13.16
C PRO A 111 4.26 -2.05 13.54
N GLU A 112 4.40 -2.77 14.66
CA GLU A 112 5.69 -3.30 15.11
C GLU A 112 6.20 -4.42 14.20
N VAL A 113 5.30 -5.24 13.67
CA VAL A 113 5.64 -6.34 12.77
C VAL A 113 6.06 -5.77 11.42
N VAL A 114 5.26 -4.87 10.84
CA VAL A 114 5.58 -4.15 9.60
C VAL A 114 6.93 -3.44 9.73
N THR A 115 7.14 -2.69 10.80
CA THR A 115 8.39 -1.95 11.06
C THR A 115 9.59 -2.89 11.14
N ARG A 116 9.46 -4.05 11.79
CA ARG A 116 10.54 -5.04 11.89
C ARG A 116 10.94 -5.60 10.53
N HIS A 117 9.97 -5.96 9.70
CA HIS A 117 10.24 -6.44 8.33
C HIS A 117 10.89 -5.35 7.49
N LEU A 118 10.40 -4.11 7.55
CA LEU A 118 10.99 -2.97 6.84
C LEU A 118 12.44 -2.73 7.26
N ILE A 119 12.73 -2.64 8.57
CA ILE A 119 14.10 -2.42 9.06
C ILE A 119 15.03 -3.55 8.62
N THR A 120 14.57 -4.80 8.69
CA THR A 120 15.37 -5.96 8.30
C THR A 120 15.67 -5.92 6.81
N PHE A 121 14.64 -5.74 5.99
CA PHE A 121 14.76 -5.67 4.54
C PHE A 121 15.67 -4.52 4.09
N LEU A 122 15.52 -3.33 4.66
CA LEU A 122 16.35 -2.17 4.33
C LEU A 122 17.80 -2.37 4.75
N ARG A 123 18.07 -2.99 5.90
CA ARG A 123 19.45 -3.29 6.35
C ARG A 123 20.12 -4.35 5.49
N SER A 124 19.38 -5.40 5.11
CA SER A 124 19.89 -6.47 4.25
C SER A 124 20.17 -6.02 2.82
N ASN A 125 19.53 -4.93 2.37
CA ASN A 125 19.70 -4.37 1.03
C ASN A 125 20.38 -2.99 1.03
N ALA A 126 20.96 -2.58 2.16
CA ALA A 126 21.79 -1.39 2.21
C ALA A 126 23.03 -1.64 1.34
N THR A 127 23.12 -0.96 0.20
CA THR A 127 24.34 -0.93 -0.59
C THR A 127 25.41 -0.25 0.26
N CYS A 128 26.47 -0.96 0.63
CA CYS A 128 27.72 -0.33 1.05
C CYS A 128 28.31 0.40 -0.17
N ASP A 129 27.79 1.58 -0.49
CA ASP A 129 28.43 2.50 -1.43
C ASP A 129 29.61 3.14 -0.70
N GLY A 130 30.69 2.37 -0.64
CA GLY A 130 31.92 2.69 0.07
C GLY A 130 33.13 2.03 -0.59
N ALA A 131 33.12 1.88 -1.92
CA ALA A 131 34.35 1.68 -2.67
C ALA A 131 34.88 3.06 -3.08
N ALA A 132 35.71 3.63 -2.20
CA ALA A 132 36.53 4.79 -2.53
C ALA A 132 37.46 4.40 -3.70
N HIS A 133 37.17 4.95 -4.88
CA HIS A 133 38.20 5.15 -5.89
C HIS A 133 38.91 6.47 -5.58
N ILE A 134 40.04 6.37 -4.87
CA ILE A 134 41.16 7.31 -4.97
C ILE A 134 42.36 6.48 -5.43
#